data_AF-A0A074XFB0-F1
#
_entry.id   AF-A0A074XFB0-F1
#
_cell.length_a   1.000
_cell.length_b   1.000
_cell.length_c   1.000
_cell.angle_alpha   90.00
_cell.angle_beta   90.00
_cell.angle_gamma   90.00
#
_symmetry.space_group_name_H-M   'P 1'
#
loop_
_entity.id
_entity.type
_entity.pdbx_description
1 polymer ?
#
loop_
_entity_poly.entity_id
_entity_poly.type
_entity_poly.pdbx_seq_one_letter_code
_entity_poly.pdbx_strand_id
1 'polypeptide(L)'
;MQQIRSSAQEYCSNLNKSIRERHLRQKLFKWHTDAGFREKQSQINAERRSRYELTEESEARDLRIERARECSSSRYKNDSKYQWTKLFRMRLQSPRFREEVLWNAHEPVIFSQKMDYRCATCGKKRYRGLKLWWRRKRHESHDKDEIRGEGEREIGNQRQEGDGEFDCFNCFVADCAAFTPIYYPPGIKPLPERTFEEKPKENSDMKSSKVRSGDEMSTGDTSKSTT
;
A
#
# COMPACT_ATOMS: atom_id res chain seq x y z
N MET A 1 -34.52 0.26 -2.82
CA MET A 1 -33.94 -0.89 -3.57
C MET A 1 -32.40 -0.98 -3.51
N GLN A 2 -31.65 0.13 -3.35
CA GLN A 2 -30.17 0.09 -3.22
C GLN A 2 -29.67 -0.44 -1.84
N GLN A 3 -30.39 -0.20 -0.74
CA GLN A 3 -29.98 -0.65 0.61
C GLN A 3 -29.91 -2.18 0.77
N ILE A 4 -30.78 -2.95 0.09
CA ILE A 4 -30.81 -4.42 0.17
C ILE A 4 -29.62 -5.06 -0.56
N ARG A 5 -29.11 -4.40 -1.61
CA ARG A 5 -27.92 -4.89 -2.35
C ARG A 5 -26.63 -4.72 -1.53
N SER A 6 -26.56 -3.66 -0.71
CA SER A 6 -25.41 -3.38 0.16
C SER A 6 -25.26 -4.43 1.27
N SER A 7 -26.38 -4.80 1.93
CA SER A 7 -26.33 -5.78 3.03
C SER A 7 -26.00 -7.20 2.55
N ALA A 8 -26.49 -7.60 1.37
CA ALA A 8 -26.16 -8.89 0.77
C ALA A 8 -24.67 -8.99 0.40
N GLN A 9 -24.07 -7.90 -0.09
CA GLN A 9 -22.66 -7.86 -0.48
C GLN A 9 -21.72 -7.89 0.74
N GLU A 10 -22.10 -7.22 1.84
CA GLU A 10 -21.40 -7.30 3.13
C GLU A 10 -21.53 -8.68 3.77
N TYR A 11 -22.72 -9.28 3.76
CA TYR A 11 -22.95 -10.63 4.28
C TYR A 11 -22.11 -11.67 3.53
N CYS A 12 -22.11 -11.64 2.18
CA CYS A 12 -21.27 -12.52 1.37
C CYS A 12 -19.77 -12.31 1.61
N SER A 13 -19.33 -11.07 1.79
CA SER A 13 -17.92 -10.76 2.07
C SER A 13 -17.49 -11.26 3.46
N ASN A 14 -18.34 -11.10 4.47
CA ASN A 14 -18.11 -11.59 5.83
C ASN A 14 -18.15 -13.12 5.90
N LEU A 15 -19.08 -13.75 5.18
CA LEU A 15 -19.17 -15.20 5.07
C LEU A 15 -17.90 -15.78 4.43
N ASN A 16 -17.42 -15.21 3.33
CA ASN A 16 -16.17 -15.61 2.68
C ASN A 16 -14.94 -15.46 3.58
N LYS A 17 -14.90 -14.40 4.39
CA LYS A 17 -13.82 -14.21 5.38
C LYS A 17 -13.86 -15.30 6.45
N SER A 18 -15.05 -15.60 7.01
CA SER A 18 -15.23 -16.63 8.04
C SER A 18 -14.87 -18.04 7.54
N ILE A 19 -15.24 -18.38 6.30
CA ILE A 19 -14.91 -19.65 5.65
C ILE A 19 -13.40 -19.77 5.45
N ARG A 20 -12.75 -18.69 4.99
CA ARG A 20 -11.31 -18.65 4.77
C ARG A 20 -10.54 -18.81 6.09
N GLU A 21 -10.98 -18.14 7.15
CA GLU A 21 -10.37 -18.25 8.48
C GLU A 21 -10.53 -19.66 9.05
N ARG A 22 -11.73 -20.26 8.93
CA ARG A 22 -11.97 -21.65 9.34
C ARG A 22 -11.07 -22.63 8.58
N HIS A 23 -10.95 -22.46 7.26
CA HIS A 23 -10.09 -23.31 6.43
C HIS A 23 -8.60 -23.16 6.80
N LEU A 24 -8.15 -21.93 7.10
CA LEU A 24 -6.77 -21.68 7.57
C LEU A 24 -6.51 -22.35 8.92
N ARG A 25 -7.44 -22.22 9.88
CA ARG A 25 -7.32 -22.88 11.19
C ARG A 25 -7.26 -24.40 11.06
N GLN A 26 -8.11 -24.99 10.22
CA GLN A 26 -8.08 -26.43 9.95
C GLN A 26 -6.77 -26.87 9.28
N LYS A 27 -6.25 -26.09 8.33
CA LYS A 27 -4.94 -26.36 7.71
C LYS A 27 -3.79 -26.28 8.71
N LEU A 28 -3.78 -25.26 9.57
CA LEU A 28 -2.75 -25.11 10.61
C LEU A 28 -2.83 -26.24 11.63
N PHE A 29 -4.04 -26.58 12.07
CA PHE A 29 -4.26 -27.72 12.96
C PHE A 29 -3.70 -29.00 12.34
N LYS A 30 -4.10 -29.34 11.11
CA LYS A 30 -3.55 -30.50 10.37
C LYS A 30 -2.04 -30.43 10.20
N TRP A 31 -1.48 -29.26 9.94
CA TRP A 31 -0.03 -29.09 9.87
C TRP A 31 0.66 -29.49 11.17
N HIS A 32 0.11 -29.14 12.33
CA HIS A 32 0.72 -29.50 13.61
C HIS A 32 0.46 -30.96 14.02
N THR A 33 -0.73 -31.49 13.75
CA THR A 33 -1.15 -32.82 14.25
C THR A 33 -0.89 -33.98 13.29
N ASP A 34 -0.84 -33.74 11.99
CA ASP A 34 -0.76 -34.79 10.97
C ASP A 34 0.58 -34.72 10.21
N ALA A 35 1.43 -35.71 10.46
CA ALA A 35 2.74 -35.82 9.82
C ALA A 35 2.64 -36.07 8.31
N GLY A 36 1.68 -36.88 7.86
CA GLY A 36 1.46 -37.16 6.44
C GLY A 36 0.97 -35.93 5.67
N PHE A 37 0.14 -35.10 6.32
CA PHE A 37 -0.25 -33.80 5.75
C PHE A 37 0.95 -32.86 5.58
N ARG A 38 1.85 -32.79 6.58
CA ARG A 38 3.09 -31.98 6.46
C ARG A 38 3.97 -32.46 5.32
N GLU A 39 4.21 -33.77 5.24
CA GLU A 39 5.05 -34.35 4.21
C GLU A 39 4.48 -34.08 2.81
N LYS A 40 3.17 -34.30 2.61
CA LYS A 40 2.50 -34.00 1.34
C LYS A 40 2.57 -32.52 0.97
N GLN A 41 2.41 -31.61 1.93
CA GLN A 41 2.59 -30.17 1.66
C GLN A 41 4.04 -29.80 1.38
N SER A 42 5.00 -30.47 2.03
CA SER A 42 6.43 -30.30 1.75
C SER A 42 6.75 -30.73 0.31
N GLN A 43 6.26 -31.90 -0.11
CA GLN A 43 6.40 -32.39 -1.50
C GLN A 43 5.76 -31.44 -2.52
N ILE A 44 4.53 -30.96 -2.28
CA ILE A 44 3.88 -29.97 -3.17
C ILE A 44 4.70 -28.68 -3.27
N ASN A 45 5.25 -28.20 -2.14
CA ASN A 45 6.08 -27.00 -2.15
C ASN A 45 7.43 -27.25 -2.84
N ALA A 46 8.02 -28.43 -2.67
CA ALA A 46 9.25 -28.84 -3.35
C ALA A 46 9.03 -28.96 -4.86
N GLU A 47 7.93 -29.57 -5.30
CA GLU A 47 7.55 -29.69 -6.72
C GLU A 47 7.24 -28.32 -7.36
N ARG A 48 6.66 -27.39 -6.59
CA ARG A 48 6.52 -26.00 -7.03
C ARG A 48 7.88 -25.34 -7.18
N ARG A 49 8.81 -25.53 -6.24
CA ARG A 49 10.16 -24.98 -6.32
C ARG A 49 10.94 -25.58 -7.49
N SER A 50 10.88 -26.89 -7.71
CA SER A 50 11.59 -27.55 -8.82
C SER A 50 11.03 -27.14 -10.18
N ARG A 51 9.71 -26.91 -10.30
CA ARG A 51 9.11 -26.30 -11.50
C ARG A 51 9.66 -24.91 -11.79
N TYR A 52 10.05 -24.18 -10.76
CA TYR A 52 10.68 -22.88 -10.93
C TYR A 52 12.18 -22.95 -11.14
N GLU A 53 12.89 -24.01 -10.72
CA GLU A 53 14.35 -24.14 -10.88
C GLU A 53 14.77 -24.55 -12.31
N LEU A 54 13.89 -25.21 -13.08
CA LEU A 54 14.23 -25.84 -14.37
C LEU A 54 14.08 -24.96 -15.62
N THR A 55 13.88 -23.65 -15.48
CA THR A 55 13.63 -22.74 -16.61
C THR A 55 14.60 -21.57 -16.60
N GLU A 56 15.04 -21.06 -17.75
CA GLU A 56 15.76 -19.77 -17.87
C GLU A 56 15.00 -18.60 -17.21
N GLU A 57 13.67 -18.76 -17.01
CA GLU A 57 12.83 -17.84 -16.24
C GLU A 57 13.17 -17.80 -14.73
N SER A 58 13.87 -18.80 -14.20
CA SER A 58 14.33 -18.90 -12.80
C SER A 58 15.45 -17.92 -12.53
N GLU A 59 16.48 -17.96 -13.35
CA GLU A 59 17.62 -17.05 -13.31
C GLU A 59 17.16 -15.62 -13.60
N ALA A 60 16.30 -15.42 -14.60
CA ALA A 60 15.72 -14.12 -14.89
C ALA A 60 14.83 -13.59 -13.75
N ARG A 61 14.21 -14.47 -12.96
CA ARG A 61 13.45 -14.08 -11.76
C ARG A 61 14.38 -13.73 -10.61
N ASP A 62 15.40 -14.52 -10.35
CA ASP A 62 16.34 -14.29 -9.27
C ASP A 62 17.14 -13.00 -9.53
N LEU A 63 17.57 -12.76 -10.77
CA LEU A 63 18.14 -11.48 -11.19
C LEU A 63 17.17 -10.30 -10.99
N ARG A 64 15.86 -10.48 -11.24
CA ARG A 64 14.85 -9.43 -10.96
C ARG A 64 14.70 -9.19 -9.46
N ILE A 65 14.74 -10.24 -8.64
CA ILE A 65 14.67 -10.14 -7.19
C ILE A 65 15.91 -9.43 -6.64
N GLU A 66 17.10 -9.83 -7.07
CA GLU A 66 18.35 -9.20 -6.67
C GLU A 66 18.41 -7.74 -7.10
N ARG A 67 18.08 -7.43 -8.36
CA ARG A 67 17.99 -6.03 -8.81
C ARG A 67 16.98 -5.22 -8.00
N ALA A 68 15.86 -5.81 -7.61
CA ALA A 68 14.87 -5.15 -6.75
C ALA A 68 15.40 -4.94 -5.32
N ARG A 69 16.15 -5.89 -4.77
CA ARG A 69 16.83 -5.79 -3.46
C ARG A 69 17.90 -4.70 -3.49
N GLU A 70 18.77 -4.71 -4.48
CA GLU A 70 19.80 -3.68 -4.71
C GLU A 70 19.18 -2.30 -4.87
N CYS A 71 18.15 -2.16 -5.71
CA CYS A 71 17.44 -0.90 -5.89
C CYS A 71 16.80 -0.42 -4.58
N SER A 72 16.16 -1.32 -3.83
CA SER A 72 15.61 -0.97 -2.52
C SER A 72 16.69 -0.63 -1.49
N SER A 73 17.84 -1.30 -1.52
CA SER A 73 18.97 -1.07 -0.62
C SER A 73 19.61 0.29 -0.91
N SER A 74 19.86 0.59 -2.18
CA SER A 74 20.36 1.88 -2.65
C SER A 74 19.41 3.03 -2.29
N ARG A 75 18.10 2.88 -2.55
CA ARG A 75 17.10 3.88 -2.12
C ARG A 75 17.08 4.04 -0.60
N TYR A 76 17.18 2.93 0.14
CA TYR A 76 17.24 3.02 1.60
C TYR A 76 18.52 3.72 2.08
N LYS A 77 19.66 3.65 1.38
CA LYS A 77 20.85 4.41 1.78
C LYS A 77 20.78 5.88 1.39
N ASN A 78 20.24 6.18 0.22
CA ASN A 78 20.41 7.48 -0.44
C ASN A 78 19.16 8.39 -0.43
N ASP A 79 17.99 7.84 -0.10
CA ASP A 79 16.71 8.56 -0.12
C ASP A 79 16.07 8.52 1.28
N SER A 80 16.27 9.62 2.03
CA SER A 80 15.66 9.84 3.34
C SER A 80 14.13 9.67 3.30
N LYS A 81 13.47 10.16 2.24
CA LYS A 81 12.01 10.00 2.07
C LYS A 81 11.62 8.52 1.96
N TYR A 82 12.41 7.70 1.28
CA TYR A 82 12.16 6.27 1.15
C TYR A 82 12.39 5.52 2.48
N GLN A 83 13.48 5.80 3.19
CA GLN A 83 13.74 5.25 4.53
C GLN A 83 12.55 5.51 5.45
N TRP A 84 12.15 6.77 5.50
CA TRP A 84 11.03 7.27 6.29
C TRP A 84 9.71 6.61 5.94
N THR A 85 9.38 6.61 4.65
CA THR A 85 8.16 5.96 4.14
C THR A 85 8.11 4.49 4.55
N LYS A 86 9.25 3.79 4.47
CA LYS A 86 9.34 2.36 4.82
C LYS A 86 9.17 2.13 6.32
N LEU A 87 9.90 2.88 7.16
CA LEU A 87 9.77 2.83 8.62
C LEU A 87 8.34 3.14 9.06
N PHE A 88 7.75 4.18 8.49
CA PHE A 88 6.40 4.59 8.82
C PHE A 88 5.35 3.55 8.44
N ARG A 89 5.44 2.98 7.24
CA ARG A 89 4.59 1.84 6.84
C ARG A 89 4.71 0.66 7.78
N MET A 90 5.91 0.36 8.27
CA MET A 90 6.08 -0.71 9.25
C MET A 90 5.41 -0.37 10.58
N ARG A 91 5.57 0.86 11.09
CA ARG A 91 4.94 1.30 12.34
C ARG A 91 3.42 1.24 12.29
N LEU A 92 2.83 1.64 11.17
CA LEU A 92 1.39 1.56 10.94
C LEU A 92 0.84 0.13 10.90
N GLN A 93 1.67 -0.91 10.86
CA GLN A 93 1.17 -2.29 11.00
C GLN A 93 0.76 -2.58 12.45
N SER A 94 1.37 -1.90 13.42
CA SER A 94 1.02 -2.02 14.85
C SER A 94 -0.31 -1.32 15.14
N PRO A 95 -1.33 -2.02 15.68
CA PRO A 95 -2.58 -1.39 16.11
C PRO A 95 -2.35 -0.26 17.10
N ARG A 96 -1.49 -0.51 18.09
CA ARG A 96 -1.09 0.44 19.13
C ARG A 96 -0.61 1.77 18.54
N PHE A 97 0.26 1.71 17.53
CA PHE A 97 0.79 2.91 16.88
C PHE A 97 -0.28 3.67 16.10
N ARG A 98 -1.27 2.98 15.52
CA ARG A 98 -2.35 3.65 14.76
C ARG A 98 -3.36 4.34 15.67
N GLU A 99 -3.65 3.73 16.81
CA GLU A 99 -4.74 4.13 17.70
C GLU A 99 -4.27 5.15 18.75
N GLU A 100 -3.04 5.01 19.26
CA GLU A 100 -2.55 5.88 20.36
C GLU A 100 -1.75 7.10 19.86
N VAL A 101 -1.24 7.09 18.63
CA VAL A 101 -0.52 8.27 18.09
C VAL A 101 -1.52 9.29 17.59
N LEU A 102 -1.46 10.49 18.18
CA LEU A 102 -2.34 11.60 17.79
C LEU A 102 -1.72 12.39 16.66
N TRP A 103 -2.43 12.48 15.56
CA TRP A 103 -2.04 13.17 14.33
C TRP A 103 -2.61 14.58 14.30
N ASN A 104 -1.92 15.52 13.65
CA ASN A 104 -2.37 16.91 13.60
C ASN A 104 -3.57 17.11 12.66
N ALA A 105 -3.36 16.96 11.35
CA ALA A 105 -4.36 17.31 10.34
C ALA A 105 -5.16 16.12 9.78
N HIS A 106 -4.68 14.89 9.98
CA HIS A 106 -5.31 13.70 9.43
C HIS A 106 -5.47 12.61 10.48
N GLU A 107 -6.18 11.55 10.16
CA GLU A 107 -6.23 10.33 10.96
C GLU A 107 -6.15 9.08 10.06
N PRO A 108 -5.44 8.03 10.49
CA PRO A 108 -5.33 6.80 9.72
C PRO A 108 -6.63 6.00 9.83
N VAL A 109 -7.29 5.76 8.69
CA VAL A 109 -8.49 4.93 8.60
C VAL A 109 -8.16 3.63 7.88
N ILE A 110 -8.39 2.50 8.54
CA ILE A 110 -8.25 1.17 7.94
C ILE A 110 -9.62 0.57 7.69
N PHE A 111 -9.93 0.38 6.41
CA PHE A 111 -11.19 -0.25 6.00
C PHE A 111 -11.09 -1.77 6.04
N SER A 112 -12.19 -2.43 6.38
CA SER A 112 -12.28 -3.90 6.37
C SER A 112 -12.20 -4.46 4.94
N GLN A 113 -12.58 -3.67 3.93
CA GLN A 113 -12.59 -4.01 2.51
C GLN A 113 -11.73 -3.04 1.70
N LYS A 114 -11.45 -3.38 0.44
CA LYS A 114 -10.77 -2.46 -0.47
C LYS A 114 -11.77 -1.40 -0.91
N MET A 115 -11.47 -0.15 -0.59
CA MET A 115 -12.34 0.98 -0.93
C MET A 115 -11.87 1.65 -2.22
N ASP A 116 -12.83 2.10 -3.02
CA ASP A 116 -12.63 2.73 -4.32
C ASP A 116 -12.62 4.27 -4.22
N TYR A 117 -11.89 4.82 -3.24
CA TYR A 117 -11.77 6.27 -3.06
C TYR A 117 -10.85 6.92 -4.11
N ARG A 118 -11.13 8.20 -4.38
CA ARG A 118 -10.21 9.12 -5.04
C ARG A 118 -9.47 9.93 -3.98
N CYS A 119 -8.16 10.05 -4.12
CA CYS A 119 -7.35 10.90 -3.26
C CYS A 119 -7.78 12.37 -3.42
N ALA A 120 -8.07 13.07 -2.33
CA ALA A 120 -8.46 14.48 -2.36
C ALA A 120 -7.31 15.37 -2.88
N THR A 121 -6.06 15.14 -2.47
CA THR A 121 -4.92 15.93 -2.99
C THR A 121 -4.58 15.68 -4.46
N CYS A 122 -4.58 14.43 -4.93
CA CYS A 122 -4.04 14.12 -6.27
C CYS A 122 -5.08 13.61 -7.28
N GLY A 123 -6.34 13.46 -6.90
CA GLY A 123 -7.44 12.96 -7.74
C GLY A 123 -7.31 11.50 -8.19
N LYS A 124 -6.15 10.86 -7.97
CA LYS A 124 -5.88 9.48 -8.41
C LYS A 124 -6.73 8.50 -7.62
N LYS A 125 -7.47 7.65 -8.35
CA LYS A 125 -8.15 6.49 -7.77
C LYS A 125 -7.12 5.42 -7.44
N ARG A 126 -7.08 4.98 -6.18
CA ARG A 126 -6.13 3.96 -5.72
C ARG A 126 -6.77 2.57 -5.82
N TYR A 127 -6.75 1.99 -7.00
CA TYR A 127 -7.16 0.61 -7.19
C TYR A 127 -6.22 -0.36 -6.46
N ARG A 128 -6.78 -1.30 -5.70
CA ARG A 128 -6.04 -2.37 -5.00
C ARG A 128 -4.98 -1.89 -4.00
N GLY A 129 -5.04 -0.62 -3.58
CA GLY A 129 -4.16 -0.08 -2.55
C GLY A 129 -4.32 -0.79 -1.19
N LEU A 130 -3.43 -0.48 -0.26
CA LEU A 130 -3.60 -0.86 1.14
C LEU A 130 -4.99 -0.39 1.61
N LYS A 131 -5.59 -1.12 2.56
CA LYS A 131 -6.84 -0.74 3.23
C LYS A 131 -6.76 0.57 4.02
N LEU A 132 -5.63 1.26 3.96
CA LEU A 132 -5.27 2.43 4.75
C LEU A 132 -5.44 3.71 3.92
N TRP A 133 -6.23 4.62 4.46
CA TRP A 133 -6.43 5.98 3.97
C TRP A 133 -6.19 6.98 5.08
N TRP A 134 -5.98 8.25 4.73
CA TRP A 134 -5.80 9.34 5.68
C TRP A 134 -6.98 10.28 5.57
N ARG A 135 -7.87 10.27 6.55
CA ARG A 135 -9.02 11.18 6.59
C ARG A 135 -8.56 12.53 7.10
N ARG A 136 -8.84 13.62 6.39
CA ARG A 136 -8.61 14.98 6.89
C ARG A 136 -9.53 15.24 8.08
N LYS A 137 -8.98 15.76 9.16
CA LYS A 137 -9.77 16.29 10.27
C LYS A 137 -10.42 17.59 9.78
N ARG A 138 -11.72 17.74 9.98
CA ARG A 138 -12.37 19.02 9.74
C ARG A 138 -11.87 19.98 10.84
N HIS A 139 -11.33 21.13 10.46
CA HIS A 139 -11.10 22.19 11.43
C HIS A 139 -12.49 22.60 11.94
N GLU A 140 -12.79 22.28 13.19
CA GLU A 140 -13.88 22.93 13.89
C GLU A 140 -13.46 24.39 14.02
N SER A 141 -13.96 25.24 13.11
CA SER A 141 -13.96 26.66 13.34
C SER A 141 -14.77 26.86 14.61
N HIS A 142 -14.07 27.18 15.70
CA HIS A 142 -14.68 27.74 16.90
C HIS A 142 -15.23 29.14 16.55
N ASP A 143 -16.27 29.19 15.73
CA ASP A 143 -17.19 30.32 15.73
C ASP A 143 -18.04 30.16 16.98
N LYS A 144 -17.68 30.97 17.98
CA LYS A 144 -18.45 31.20 19.18
C LYS A 144 -19.77 31.87 18.77
N ASP A 145 -20.80 31.09 18.49
CA ASP A 145 -22.16 31.55 18.62
C ASP A 145 -22.83 30.84 19.79
N GLU A 146 -22.75 31.55 20.91
CA GLU A 146 -23.48 31.34 22.14
C GLU A 146 -24.98 31.59 21.88
N ILE A 147 -25.72 30.57 21.46
CA ILE A 147 -27.19 30.61 21.56
C ILE A 147 -27.67 29.38 22.33
N ARG A 148 -27.91 29.67 23.61
CA ARG A 148 -28.69 28.92 24.58
C ARG A 148 -30.01 28.44 23.96
N GLY A 149 -30.24 27.14 23.97
CA GLY A 149 -31.50 26.53 23.53
C GLY A 149 -31.53 25.05 23.82
N GLU A 150 -31.96 24.70 25.02
CA GLU A 150 -32.27 23.35 25.47
C GLU A 150 -33.26 22.68 24.49
N GLY A 151 -32.99 21.43 24.14
CA GLY A 151 -33.84 20.65 23.24
C GLY A 151 -33.28 19.26 23.07
N GLU A 152 -33.65 18.38 23.99
CA GLU A 152 -33.51 16.93 23.87
C GLU A 152 -34.01 16.47 22.49
N ARG A 153 -33.11 15.86 21.70
CA ARG A 153 -33.49 14.92 20.63
C ARG A 153 -32.47 13.79 20.60
N GLU A 154 -32.84 12.69 21.23
CA GLU A 154 -32.45 11.37 20.77
C GLU A 154 -32.98 11.19 19.34
N ILE A 155 -32.11 11.32 18.34
CA ILE A 155 -32.34 10.77 17.01
C ILE A 155 -31.03 10.18 16.54
N GLY A 156 -31.01 8.84 16.49
CA GLY A 156 -29.97 8.08 15.83
C GLY A 156 -29.76 8.61 14.41
N ASN A 157 -28.55 9.06 14.13
CA ASN A 157 -28.11 9.35 12.78
C ASN A 157 -26.85 8.53 12.52
N GLN A 158 -27.06 7.42 11.81
CA GLN A 158 -26.08 6.90 10.88
C GLN A 158 -25.69 8.05 9.94
N ARG A 159 -24.70 8.87 10.34
CA ARG A 159 -24.02 9.77 9.43
C ARG A 159 -23.39 8.87 8.39
N GLN A 160 -23.85 8.99 7.14
CA GLN A 160 -23.19 8.35 6.01
C GLN A 160 -21.69 8.70 6.11
N GLU A 161 -20.83 7.70 6.14
CA GLU A 161 -19.36 7.83 6.16
C GLU A 161 -18.80 8.39 4.82
N GLY A 162 -19.54 9.26 4.14
CA GLY A 162 -19.40 9.53 2.70
C GLY A 162 -18.64 10.81 2.33
N ASP A 163 -18.42 11.74 3.25
CA ASP A 163 -17.98 13.11 2.95
C ASP A 163 -16.73 13.54 3.72
N GLY A 164 -15.91 12.56 4.12
CA GLY A 164 -14.52 12.82 4.52
C GLY A 164 -13.62 12.98 3.29
N GLU A 165 -12.83 14.06 3.22
CA GLU A 165 -11.75 14.15 2.23
C GLU A 165 -10.63 13.19 2.64
N PHE A 166 -10.42 12.14 1.83
CA PHE A 166 -9.38 11.14 2.06
C PHE A 166 -8.17 11.38 1.19
N ASP A 167 -6.99 11.40 1.80
CA ASP A 167 -5.72 11.45 1.10
C ASP A 167 -5.08 10.06 1.01
N CYS A 168 -4.45 9.80 -0.13
CA CYS A 168 -3.64 8.60 -0.28
C CYS A 168 -2.35 8.75 0.53
N PHE A 169 -1.81 7.61 0.97
CA PHE A 169 -0.59 7.57 1.78
C PHE A 169 0.58 8.39 1.20
N ASN A 170 0.79 8.41 -0.12
CA ASN A 170 1.89 9.18 -0.71
C ASN A 170 1.66 10.69 -0.63
N CYS A 171 0.41 11.16 -0.73
CA CYS A 171 0.07 12.58 -0.63
C CYS A 171 0.15 13.04 0.82
N PHE A 172 -0.39 12.24 1.75
CA PHE A 172 -0.23 12.49 3.17
C PHE A 172 1.24 12.56 3.58
N VAL A 173 2.07 11.60 3.17
CA VAL A 173 3.51 11.65 3.46
C VAL A 173 4.17 12.87 2.80
N ALA A 174 3.72 13.31 1.62
CA ALA A 174 4.32 14.47 0.97
C ALA A 174 4.06 15.79 1.72
N ASP A 175 2.92 15.91 2.38
CA ASP A 175 2.56 17.08 3.18
C ASP A 175 3.19 17.02 4.58
N CYS A 176 4.33 17.68 4.76
CA CYS A 176 5.11 17.64 6.00
C CYS A 176 4.34 18.17 7.22
N ALA A 177 3.46 19.16 7.04
CA ALA A 177 2.74 19.80 8.15
C ALA A 177 1.56 18.95 8.63
N ALA A 178 0.90 18.25 7.70
CA ALA A 178 -0.13 17.26 8.02
C ALA A 178 0.44 16.01 8.71
N PHE A 179 1.71 15.72 8.45
CA PHE A 179 2.36 14.46 8.77
C PHE A 179 3.01 14.39 10.17
N THR A 180 3.03 15.48 10.93
CA THR A 180 3.61 15.49 12.28
C THR A 180 2.58 15.04 13.33
N PRO A 181 2.87 13.97 14.10
CA PRO A 181 2.09 13.67 15.29
C PRO A 181 2.17 14.81 16.30
N ILE A 182 1.04 15.15 16.90
CA ILE A 182 0.96 16.04 18.05
C ILE A 182 1.55 15.35 19.28
N TYR A 183 1.35 14.04 19.39
CA TYR A 183 1.71 13.28 20.59
C TYR A 183 2.14 11.85 20.26
N TYR A 184 3.20 11.41 20.94
CA TYR A 184 3.62 10.03 21.00
C TYR A 184 3.37 9.49 22.42
N PRO A 185 2.63 8.38 22.57
CA PRO A 185 2.40 7.77 23.87
C PRO A 185 3.69 7.16 24.45
N PRO A 186 3.78 7.00 25.78
CA PRO A 186 4.97 6.43 26.43
C PRO A 186 5.31 5.04 25.90
N GLY A 187 6.59 4.82 25.62
CA GLY A 187 7.10 3.55 25.08
C GLY A 187 7.02 3.42 23.55
N ILE A 188 6.37 4.36 22.85
CA ILE A 188 6.49 4.46 21.39
C ILE A 188 7.64 5.40 21.06
N LYS A 189 8.71 4.85 20.45
CA LYS A 189 9.81 5.67 19.94
C LYS A 189 9.28 6.64 18.89
N PRO A 190 9.54 7.96 19.01
CA PRO A 190 9.16 8.91 17.99
C PRO A 190 9.79 8.50 16.65
N LEU A 191 9.13 8.86 15.56
CA LEU A 191 9.79 8.80 14.27
C LEU A 191 11.01 9.75 14.30
N PRO A 192 12.07 9.52 13.50
CA PRO A 192 13.23 10.41 13.47
C PRO A 192 12.82 11.87 13.22
N GLU A 193 13.72 12.84 13.25
CA GLU A 193 13.38 14.14 12.66
C GLU A 193 13.48 14.07 11.14
N ARG A 194 12.54 14.73 10.47
CA ARG A 194 12.44 14.73 9.01
C ARG A 194 13.38 15.79 8.46
N THR A 195 14.67 15.49 8.41
CA THR A 195 15.65 16.32 7.71
C THR A 195 15.53 16.05 6.21
N PHE A 196 14.67 16.80 5.53
CA PHE A 196 14.84 16.92 4.09
C PHE A 196 15.92 17.95 3.85
N GLU A 197 17.12 17.46 3.56
CA GLU A 197 17.94 18.17 2.59
C GLU A 197 17.14 18.15 1.28
N GLU A 198 16.45 19.25 0.98
CA GLU A 198 15.89 19.47 -0.34
C GLU A 198 17.07 19.45 -1.31
N LYS A 199 17.32 18.30 -1.92
CA LYS A 199 18.27 18.26 -3.03
C LYS A 199 17.76 19.27 -4.06
N PRO A 200 18.57 20.26 -4.46
CA PRO A 200 18.15 21.23 -5.46
C PRO A 200 17.65 20.44 -6.67
N LYS A 201 16.47 20.80 -7.17
CA LYS A 201 15.91 20.23 -8.39
C LYS A 201 16.89 20.55 -9.51
N GLU A 202 17.79 19.64 -9.84
CA GLU A 202 18.55 19.73 -11.08
C GLU A 202 17.53 19.67 -12.21
N ASN A 203 17.43 20.76 -12.97
CA ASN A 203 16.56 20.90 -14.13
C ASN A 203 16.87 19.77 -15.11
N SER A 204 15.95 18.80 -15.23
CA SER A 204 16.10 17.63 -16.10
C SER A 204 15.80 17.93 -17.58
N ASP A 205 15.93 19.18 -18.01
CA ASP A 205 15.57 19.61 -19.38
C ASP A 205 16.63 19.28 -20.45
N MET A 206 17.70 18.55 -20.11
CA MET A 206 18.67 18.07 -21.09
C MET A 206 18.82 16.55 -21.06
N LYS A 207 17.81 15.82 -21.57
CA LYS A 207 18.00 14.46 -22.11
C LYS A 207 16.82 14.02 -22.99
N SER A 208 16.72 14.62 -24.17
CA SER A 208 16.06 14.00 -25.33
C SER A 208 16.71 14.45 -26.62
N SER A 209 17.87 13.85 -26.91
CA SER A 209 18.41 13.73 -28.26
C SER A 209 18.87 12.29 -28.43
N LYS A 210 17.90 11.39 -28.63
CA LYS A 210 18.18 10.04 -29.10
C LYS A 210 18.41 10.10 -30.60
N VAL A 211 19.68 10.28 -30.98
CA VAL A 211 20.16 10.12 -32.35
C VAL A 211 19.92 8.65 -32.74
N ARG A 212 19.05 8.44 -33.73
CA ARG A 212 18.96 7.19 -34.49
C ARG A 212 19.90 7.33 -35.69
N SER A 213 21.11 6.82 -35.57
CA SER A 213 21.93 6.46 -36.72
C SER A 213 21.59 5.03 -37.08
N GLY A 214 21.00 4.83 -38.25
CA GLY A 214 20.87 3.52 -38.86
C GLY A 214 22.15 3.20 -39.61
N ASP A 215 22.74 2.05 -39.34
CA ASP A 215 23.74 1.44 -40.21
C ASP A 215 23.09 0.23 -40.89
N GLU A 216 22.95 0.37 -42.19
CA GLU A 216 22.55 -0.67 -43.13
C GLU A 216 23.68 -1.72 -43.21
N MET A 217 23.39 -2.94 -42.78
CA MET A 217 24.29 -4.08 -42.98
C MET A 217 23.81 -4.85 -44.20
N SER A 218 24.36 -4.47 -45.36
CA SER A 218 24.26 -5.22 -46.61
C SER A 218 24.95 -6.57 -46.47
N THR A 219 24.19 -7.66 -46.61
CA THR A 219 24.73 -9.02 -46.76
C THR A 219 24.36 -9.50 -48.15
N GLY A 220 25.31 -9.36 -49.07
CA GLY A 220 25.31 -10.10 -50.32
C GLY A 220 25.94 -11.46 -50.07
N ASP A 221 25.22 -12.53 -50.39
CA ASP A 221 25.72 -13.69 -51.12
C ASP A 221 24.68 -14.81 -51.08
N THR A 222 24.14 -15.18 -52.24
CA THR A 222 23.78 -16.58 -52.47
C THR A 222 23.90 -16.90 -53.95
N SER A 223 25.06 -17.45 -54.30
CA SER A 223 25.28 -18.29 -55.45
C SER A 223 24.35 -19.52 -55.40
N LYS A 224 23.72 -19.86 -56.53
CA LYS A 224 23.55 -21.23 -57.06
C LYS A 224 22.49 -21.24 -58.16
N SER A 225 22.90 -21.60 -59.37
CA SER A 225 22.20 -22.62 -60.15
C SER A 225 23.08 -23.05 -61.32
N THR A 226 23.55 -24.29 -61.22
CA THR A 226 24.01 -25.10 -62.32
C THR A 226 23.05 -26.28 -62.39
N THR A 227 22.77 -26.73 -63.62
CA THR A 227 22.00 -27.91 -64.06
C THR A 227 20.48 -27.81 -63.99
#